data_AF-A0A5C8JQN1-F1
#
_entry.id   AF-A0A5C8JQN1-F1
#
_cell.length_a   1.000
_cell.length_b   1.000
_cell.length_c   1.000
_cell.angle_alpha   90.00
_cell.angle_beta   90.00
_cell.angle_gamma   90.00
#
_symmetry.space_group_name_H-M   'P 1'
#
loop_
_entity.id
_entity.type
_entity.pdbx_description
1 polymer ?
#
loop_
_entity_poly.entity_id
_entity_poly.type
_entity_poly.pdbx_seq_one_letter_code
_entity_poly.pdbx_strand_id
1 'polypeptide(L)'
;MSIRETDIPALARGCAVLGTGGGGDVRAGSLAAVRAIRAYGPVPLVRLAELPPDALVVPLSGIGAPTVSHEMIHGEDEPKRIAEEVERLFGRPPTAVMSSEIGGSNGVAPVAWAAQLGLPLLDADGMGRAFPEVQMVSMYVAGLPADLVIMSDVAGNVVTIRPVDGLWSERLARAVCVAAGSSALMADYVLTAERARGAVVEGTVTRALEIGRATEDATDPLTSLAAELGAVRLITGKLTDVERRTTGGFVRGTATIEGTGDDRGRTLVLELQNENLVAVEDNQVRAMVPDLITVVDTETAAAIQTEGLRYGQRVTVLAWPCDPLWRTRKGLDTAGPRAFGYDLDYVPVEELAHG
;
A
#
# COMPACT_ATOMS: atom_id res chain seq x y z
N MET A 1 8.96 13.96 15.34
CA MET A 1 10.07 13.08 14.87
C MET A 1 10.41 13.50 13.45
N SER A 2 11.53 13.08 12.87
CA SER A 2 11.80 13.32 11.43
C SER A 2 12.34 12.05 10.80
N ILE A 3 11.90 11.76 9.57
CA ILE A 3 12.44 10.71 8.72
C ILE A 3 13.78 11.17 8.16
N ARG A 4 14.83 10.38 8.42
CA ARG A 4 16.19 10.62 7.95
C ARG A 4 16.57 9.56 6.92
N GLU A 5 17.69 9.79 6.24
CA GLU A 5 18.24 8.84 5.27
C GLU A 5 18.42 7.44 5.88
N THR A 6 18.86 7.37 7.14
CA THR A 6 19.05 6.11 7.88
C THR A 6 17.77 5.36 8.18
N ASP A 7 16.61 6.03 8.13
CA ASP A 7 15.31 5.40 8.38
C ASP A 7 14.72 4.74 7.12
N ILE A 8 15.18 5.11 5.93
CA ILE A 8 14.61 4.64 4.66
C ILE A 8 14.69 3.12 4.48
N PRO A 9 15.80 2.43 4.81
CA PRO A 9 15.83 0.97 4.70
C PRO A 9 14.77 0.27 5.58
N ALA A 10 14.57 0.76 6.80
CA ALA A 10 13.52 0.24 7.68
C ALA A 10 12.12 0.55 7.14
N LEU A 11 11.86 1.80 6.76
CA LEU A 11 10.58 2.19 6.17
C LEU A 11 10.26 1.32 4.95
N ALA A 12 11.22 1.12 4.05
CA ALA A 12 11.05 0.31 2.85
C ALA A 12 10.71 -1.15 3.16
N ARG A 13 11.39 -1.77 4.14
CA ARG A 13 11.06 -3.14 4.58
C ARG A 13 9.63 -3.23 5.12
N GLY A 14 9.25 -2.28 5.99
CA GLY A 14 7.90 -2.24 6.55
C GLY A 14 6.81 -2.02 5.51
N CYS A 15 6.99 -1.04 4.62
CA CYS A 15 6.06 -0.79 3.52
C CYS A 15 5.94 -2.00 2.59
N ALA A 16 7.03 -2.71 2.28
CA ALA A 16 6.98 -3.93 1.48
C ALA A 16 6.14 -5.03 2.15
N VAL A 17 6.26 -5.21 3.47
CA VAL A 17 5.43 -6.15 4.23
C VAL A 17 3.95 -5.75 4.22
N LEU A 18 3.65 -4.47 4.47
CA LEU A 18 2.30 -3.92 4.46
C LEU A 18 1.69 -3.87 3.05
N GLY A 19 2.52 -4.01 2.01
CA GLY A 19 2.09 -4.09 0.62
C GLY A 19 1.26 -5.33 0.31
N THR A 20 1.31 -6.39 1.12
CA THR A 20 0.52 -7.62 0.88
C THR A 20 0.70 -8.19 -0.52
N GLY A 21 1.89 -8.04 -1.09
CA GLY A 21 2.20 -8.41 -2.46
C GLY A 21 2.04 -7.27 -3.49
N GLY A 22 1.34 -6.19 -3.17
CA GLY A 22 1.13 -5.03 -4.03
C GLY A 22 1.87 -3.76 -3.57
N GLY A 23 1.34 -2.59 -3.97
CA GLY A 23 1.93 -1.26 -3.72
C GLY A 23 3.23 -0.95 -4.47
N GLY A 24 3.71 -1.89 -5.29
CA GLY A 24 4.92 -1.79 -6.10
C GLY A 24 6.22 -1.99 -5.33
N ASP A 25 7.29 -2.27 -6.09
CA ASP A 25 8.63 -2.46 -5.54
C ASP A 25 9.21 -1.20 -4.87
N VAL A 26 9.69 -1.37 -3.64
CA VAL A 26 10.15 -0.26 -2.78
C VAL A 26 11.49 0.33 -3.21
N ARG A 27 12.25 -0.32 -4.10
CA ARG A 27 13.62 0.09 -4.45
C ARG A 27 13.67 1.48 -5.06
N ALA A 28 12.84 1.75 -6.06
CA ALA A 28 12.81 3.04 -6.75
C ALA A 28 12.40 4.17 -5.79
N GLY A 29 11.34 3.94 -5.00
CA GLY A 29 10.89 4.88 -3.97
C GLY A 29 11.96 5.16 -2.91
N SER A 30 12.70 4.13 -2.49
CA SER A 30 13.80 4.27 -1.51
C SER A 30 14.93 5.14 -2.04
N LEU A 31 15.36 4.91 -3.29
CA LEU A 31 16.41 5.73 -3.93
C LEU A 31 15.96 7.19 -4.09
N ALA A 32 14.71 7.41 -4.47
CA ALA A 32 14.13 8.74 -4.58
C ALA A 32 14.09 9.45 -3.21
N ALA A 33 13.66 8.76 -2.15
CA ALA A 33 13.60 9.30 -0.79
C ALA A 33 14.99 9.66 -0.25
N VAL A 34 15.98 8.76 -0.40
CA VAL A 34 17.38 9.04 0.00
C VAL A 34 17.93 10.26 -0.74
N ARG A 35 17.74 10.34 -2.07
CA ARG A 35 18.19 11.48 -2.86
C ARG A 35 17.52 12.77 -2.40
N ALA A 36 16.21 12.75 -2.20
CA ALA A 36 15.45 13.94 -1.79
C ALA A 36 15.86 14.42 -0.39
N ILE A 37 16.06 13.52 0.58
CA ILE A 37 16.54 13.88 1.92
C ILE A 37 17.93 14.51 1.86
N ARG A 38 18.84 14.00 1.02
CA ARG A 38 20.17 14.60 0.83
C ARG A 38 20.11 15.99 0.22
N ALA A 39 19.14 16.23 -0.67
CA ALA A 39 19.00 17.50 -1.38
C ALA A 39 18.25 18.58 -0.55
N TYR A 40 17.18 18.18 0.14
CA TYR A 40 16.22 19.09 0.78
C TYR A 40 16.19 18.99 2.31
N GLY A 41 16.82 17.96 2.88
CA GLY A 41 16.91 17.72 4.33
C GLY A 41 15.91 16.67 4.85
N PRO A 42 16.00 16.32 6.15
CA PRO A 42 15.08 15.36 6.78
C PRO A 42 13.62 15.83 6.76
N VAL A 43 12.68 14.89 6.63
CA VAL A 43 11.25 15.19 6.55
C VAL A 43 10.62 15.11 7.95
N PRO A 44 9.98 16.17 8.47
CA PRO A 44 9.23 16.09 9.71
C PRO A 44 8.08 15.08 9.60
N LEU A 45 7.99 14.16 10.56
CA LEU A 45 6.86 13.25 10.72
C LEU A 45 5.94 13.82 11.80
N VAL A 46 4.69 14.11 11.44
CA VAL A 46 3.69 14.72 12.32
C VAL A 46 2.47 13.81 12.44
N ARG A 47 1.82 13.83 13.61
CA ARG A 47 0.55 13.15 13.84
C ARG A 47 -0.61 14.06 13.46
N LEU A 48 -1.76 13.48 13.15
CA LEU A 48 -2.94 14.25 12.76
C LEU A 48 -3.38 15.25 13.84
N ALA A 49 -3.24 14.87 15.12
CA ALA A 49 -3.55 15.74 16.25
C ALA A 49 -2.63 16.97 16.42
N GLU A 50 -1.49 17.01 15.72
CA GLU A 50 -0.52 18.11 15.75
C GLU A 50 -0.80 19.17 14.67
N LEU A 51 -1.67 18.86 13.71
CA LEU A 51 -2.08 19.78 12.65
C LEU A 51 -3.26 20.67 13.10
N PRO A 52 -3.29 21.96 12.71
CA PRO A 52 -4.47 22.79 12.82
C PRO A 52 -5.70 22.13 12.16
N PRO A 53 -6.93 22.29 12.69
CA PRO A 53 -8.12 21.64 12.14
C PRO A 53 -8.35 21.91 10.65
N ASP A 54 -7.99 23.12 10.20
CA ASP A 54 -8.16 23.56 8.82
C ASP A 54 -6.93 23.26 7.95
N ALA A 55 -5.86 22.68 8.47
CA ALA A 55 -4.66 22.31 7.70
C ALA A 55 -5.03 21.40 6.52
N LEU A 56 -4.50 21.71 5.34
CA LEU A 56 -4.81 20.97 4.12
C LEU A 56 -3.83 19.80 3.95
N VAL A 57 -4.35 18.59 4.05
CA VAL A 57 -3.61 17.34 3.85
C VAL A 57 -3.80 16.90 2.41
N VAL A 58 -2.70 16.57 1.75
CA VAL A 58 -2.70 16.06 0.36
C VAL A 58 -2.20 14.62 0.37
N PRO A 59 -3.11 13.64 0.29
CA PRO A 59 -2.75 12.26 -0.01
C PRO A 59 -2.09 12.20 -1.40
N LEU A 60 -0.98 11.47 -1.50
CA LEU A 60 -0.27 11.23 -2.74
C LEU A 60 -0.01 9.73 -2.93
N SER A 61 -0.16 9.26 -4.16
CA SER A 61 0.23 7.92 -4.60
C SER A 61 0.57 7.90 -6.09
N GLY A 62 1.41 6.95 -6.49
CA GLY A 62 1.57 6.60 -7.89
C GLY A 62 0.41 5.73 -8.35
N ILE A 63 -0.12 6.00 -9.54
CA ILE A 63 -1.06 5.14 -10.25
C ILE A 63 -0.43 4.67 -11.56
N GLY A 64 -0.51 3.37 -11.83
CA GLY A 64 0.11 2.80 -13.03
C GLY A 64 0.26 1.30 -13.00
N ALA A 65 1.00 0.81 -13.99
CA ALA A 65 1.41 -0.58 -14.03
C ALA A 65 2.72 -0.74 -13.25
N PRO A 66 2.79 -1.62 -12.23
CA PRO A 66 4.03 -1.83 -11.45
C PRO A 66 5.25 -2.14 -12.34
N THR A 67 5.05 -2.86 -13.44
CA THR A 67 6.10 -3.19 -14.41
C THR A 67 6.71 -1.96 -15.08
N VAL A 68 5.92 -0.89 -15.29
CA VAL A 68 6.40 0.37 -15.88
C VAL A 68 7.13 1.21 -14.84
N SER A 69 6.66 1.18 -13.58
CA SER A 69 7.28 1.93 -12.47
C SER A 69 8.72 1.50 -12.15
N HIS A 70 9.17 0.34 -12.62
CA HIS A 70 10.59 -0.05 -12.55
C HIS A 70 11.49 0.75 -13.49
N GLU A 71 10.98 1.22 -14.62
CA GLU A 71 11.74 1.93 -15.66
C GLU A 71 11.45 3.44 -15.66
N MET A 72 10.21 3.82 -15.33
CA MET A 72 9.73 5.20 -15.33
C MET A 72 9.65 5.73 -13.90
N ILE A 73 10.74 6.36 -13.43
CA ILE A 73 10.81 6.98 -12.10
C ILE A 73 10.12 8.35 -12.15
N HIS A 74 9.29 8.64 -11.14
CA HIS A 74 8.65 9.96 -10.99
C HIS A 74 9.68 11.10 -10.96
N GLY A 75 9.35 12.20 -11.62
CA GLY A 75 10.13 13.43 -11.65
C GLY A 75 9.94 14.28 -10.39
N GLU A 76 10.84 15.25 -10.18
CA GLU A 76 10.75 16.16 -9.02
C GLU A 76 9.66 17.23 -9.17
N ASP A 77 9.10 17.41 -10.37
CA ASP A 77 8.12 18.47 -10.66
C ASP A 77 6.67 18.01 -10.53
N GLU A 78 6.39 16.71 -10.62
CA GLU A 78 5.04 16.17 -10.45
C GLU A 78 4.38 16.58 -9.13
N PRO A 79 5.02 16.40 -7.94
CA PRO A 79 4.40 16.82 -6.68
C PRO A 79 4.22 18.33 -6.58
N LYS A 80 5.10 19.13 -7.20
CA LYS A 80 4.98 20.60 -7.23
C LYS A 80 3.76 21.03 -8.03
N ARG A 81 3.56 20.46 -9.22
CA ARG A 81 2.39 20.75 -10.07
C ARG A 81 1.08 20.37 -9.39
N ILE A 82 1.07 19.24 -8.68
CA ILE A 82 -0.09 18.86 -7.86
C ILE A 82 -0.32 19.88 -6.74
N ALA A 83 0.72 20.29 -6.02
CA ALA A 83 0.61 21.29 -4.95
C ALA A 83 0.09 22.64 -5.47
N GLU A 84 0.56 23.09 -6.63
CA GLU A 84 0.10 24.31 -7.33
C GLU A 84 -1.38 24.20 -7.72
N GLU A 85 -1.81 23.06 -8.26
CA GLU A 85 -3.20 22.82 -8.61
C GLU A 85 -4.11 22.73 -7.38
N VAL A 86 -3.62 22.14 -6.28
CA VAL A 86 -4.29 22.16 -4.98
C VAL A 86 -4.44 23.60 -4.49
N GLU A 87 -3.37 24.40 -4.51
CA GLU A 87 -3.43 25.80 -4.09
C GLU A 87 -4.42 26.60 -4.94
N ARG A 88 -4.44 26.38 -6.25
CA ARG A 88 -5.37 27.02 -7.18
C ARG A 88 -6.84 26.66 -6.88
N LEU A 89 -7.12 25.40 -6.54
CA LEU A 89 -8.48 24.91 -6.31
C LEU A 89 -9.02 25.25 -4.91
N PHE A 90 -8.15 25.25 -3.89
CA PHE A 90 -8.53 25.46 -2.50
C PHE A 90 -8.25 26.88 -1.98
N GLY A 91 -7.55 27.71 -2.77
CA GLY A 91 -7.19 29.09 -2.42
C GLY A 91 -6.13 29.20 -1.33
N ARG A 92 -5.43 28.10 -1.01
CA ARG A 92 -4.37 28.02 -0.01
C ARG A 92 -3.48 26.80 -0.26
N PRO A 93 -2.19 26.86 0.10
CA PRO A 93 -1.26 25.77 -0.18
C PRO A 93 -1.50 24.54 0.72
N PRO A 94 -1.02 23.36 0.29
CA PRO A 94 -0.93 22.18 1.14
C PRO A 94 -0.15 22.45 2.43
N THR A 95 -0.55 21.82 3.53
CA THR A 95 0.11 21.90 4.84
C THR A 95 0.89 20.63 5.17
N ALA A 96 0.45 19.47 4.70
CA ALA A 96 1.12 18.19 4.90
C ALA A 96 0.88 17.25 3.71
N VAL A 97 1.88 16.40 3.43
CA VAL A 97 1.73 15.26 2.52
C VAL A 97 1.30 14.04 3.34
N MET A 98 0.49 13.16 2.77
CA MET A 98 0.14 11.86 3.35
C MET A 98 0.29 10.79 2.27
N SER A 99 0.62 9.56 2.64
CA SER A 99 0.54 8.44 1.68
C SER A 99 -0.93 8.12 1.44
N SER A 100 -1.39 7.94 0.19
CA SER A 100 -2.74 7.36 0.00
C SER A 100 -2.74 5.86 0.37
N GLU A 101 -1.59 5.20 0.23
CA GLU A 101 -1.37 3.77 0.47
C GLU A 101 0.00 3.58 1.13
N ILE A 102 0.11 2.86 2.26
CA ILE A 102 1.41 2.57 2.91
C ILE A 102 2.12 1.36 2.29
N GLY A 103 1.38 0.54 1.54
CA GLY A 103 1.93 -0.62 0.88
C GLY A 103 2.97 -0.27 -0.18
N GLY A 104 4.09 -1.00 -0.18
CA GLY A 104 5.11 -0.94 -1.22
C GLY A 104 5.72 0.46 -1.43
N SER A 105 6.02 0.79 -2.68
CA SER A 105 6.64 2.06 -3.06
C SER A 105 5.76 3.27 -2.72
N ASN A 106 4.44 3.13 -2.76
CA ASN A 106 3.50 4.19 -2.39
C ASN A 106 3.60 4.61 -0.92
N GLY A 107 4.11 3.74 -0.04
CA GLY A 107 4.43 4.11 1.34
C GLY A 107 5.78 4.82 1.52
N VAL A 108 6.73 4.62 0.59
CA VAL A 108 8.10 5.15 0.70
C VAL A 108 8.26 6.47 -0.07
N ALA A 109 7.73 6.54 -1.29
CA ALA A 109 7.86 7.68 -2.19
C ALA A 109 7.31 9.01 -1.62
N PRO A 110 6.26 9.04 -0.77
CA PRO A 110 5.81 10.25 -0.10
C PRO A 110 6.87 10.98 0.72
N VAL A 111 7.89 10.27 1.23
CA VAL A 111 9.05 10.92 1.86
C VAL A 111 9.79 11.82 0.87
N ALA A 112 9.98 11.36 -0.37
CA ALA A 112 10.63 12.15 -1.40
C ALA A 112 9.79 13.38 -1.79
N TRP A 113 8.47 13.19 -1.97
CA TRP A 113 7.56 14.27 -2.34
C TRP A 113 7.42 15.32 -1.24
N ALA A 114 7.31 14.89 0.02
CA ALA A 114 7.29 15.78 1.18
C ALA A 114 8.58 16.60 1.29
N ALA A 115 9.74 15.96 1.12
CA ALA A 115 11.04 16.65 1.11
C ALA A 115 11.13 17.70 -0.02
N GLN A 116 10.72 17.34 -1.23
CA GLN A 116 10.73 18.24 -2.40
C GLN A 116 9.80 19.45 -2.25
N LEU A 117 8.66 19.25 -1.57
CA LEU A 117 7.69 20.32 -1.28
C LEU A 117 8.06 21.14 -0.04
N GLY A 118 9.02 20.68 0.77
CA GLY A 118 9.33 21.30 2.07
C GLY A 118 8.20 21.17 3.09
N LEU A 119 7.38 20.11 2.99
CA LEU A 119 6.23 19.87 3.84
C LEU A 119 6.48 18.69 4.79
N PRO A 120 5.82 18.65 5.96
CA PRO A 120 5.82 17.47 6.81
C PRO A 120 5.08 16.31 6.12
N LEU A 121 5.47 15.08 6.48
CA LEU A 121 4.72 13.86 6.20
C LEU A 121 3.80 13.57 7.39
N LEU A 122 2.53 13.37 7.10
CA LEU A 122 1.54 12.92 8.07
C LEU A 122 1.75 11.42 8.35
N ASP A 123 1.82 11.06 9.62
CA ASP A 123 1.87 9.67 10.09
C ASP A 123 0.47 9.03 10.01
N ALA A 124 0.01 8.82 8.78
CA ALA A 124 -1.25 8.17 8.45
C ALA A 124 -1.25 7.78 6.96
N ASP A 125 -2.21 6.96 6.57
CA ASP A 125 -2.53 6.71 5.16
C ASP A 125 -4.03 6.47 4.92
N GLY A 126 -4.37 6.21 3.65
CA GLY A 126 -5.72 5.89 3.20
C GLY A 126 -6.08 4.39 3.15
N MET A 127 -5.24 3.44 3.55
CA MET A 127 -5.47 1.99 3.37
C MET A 127 -5.06 1.09 4.55
N GLY A 128 -3.96 1.36 5.24
CA GLY A 128 -3.30 0.50 6.23
C GLY A 128 -2.59 -0.72 5.63
N ARG A 129 -2.74 -0.90 4.32
CA ARG A 129 -2.19 -1.96 3.46
C ARG A 129 -2.13 -1.46 2.01
N ALA A 130 -2.01 -2.35 1.04
CA ALA A 130 -2.29 -2.05 -0.37
C ALA A 130 -3.66 -2.57 -0.83
N PHE A 131 -4.29 -1.83 -1.74
CA PHE A 131 -5.47 -2.24 -2.49
C PHE A 131 -5.39 -1.76 -3.95
N PRO A 132 -5.99 -2.48 -4.91
CA PRO A 132 -5.71 -2.25 -6.32
C PRO A 132 -6.49 -1.08 -6.94
N GLU A 133 -7.63 -0.68 -6.35
CA GLU A 133 -8.55 0.30 -6.94
C GLU A 133 -8.65 1.57 -6.11
N VAL A 134 -8.77 2.74 -6.78
CA VAL A 134 -8.74 4.07 -6.15
C VAL A 134 -9.82 4.25 -5.08
N GLN A 135 -11.01 3.68 -5.23
CA GLN A 135 -12.06 3.79 -4.21
C GLN A 135 -11.80 2.94 -2.95
N MET A 136 -10.85 2.01 -2.98
CA MET A 136 -10.52 1.15 -1.85
C MET A 136 -9.63 1.89 -0.84
N VAL A 137 -10.13 3.04 -0.38
CA VAL A 137 -9.49 3.89 0.63
C VAL A 137 -10.41 4.15 1.82
N SER A 138 -9.84 4.31 3.00
CA SER A 138 -10.48 4.55 4.29
C SER A 138 -11.37 5.80 4.25
N MET A 139 -10.98 6.84 3.52
CA MET A 139 -11.77 8.05 3.31
C MET A 139 -13.11 7.73 2.62
N TYR A 140 -13.09 6.84 1.61
CA TYR A 140 -14.30 6.36 0.95
C TYR A 140 -15.17 5.61 1.94
N VAL A 141 -14.59 4.68 2.71
CA VAL A 141 -15.30 3.89 3.72
C VAL A 141 -15.94 4.79 4.78
N ALA A 142 -15.24 5.83 5.21
CA ALA A 142 -15.74 6.84 6.15
C ALA A 142 -16.84 7.76 5.58
N GLY A 143 -17.16 7.64 4.28
CA GLY A 143 -18.24 8.43 3.67
C GLY A 143 -17.82 9.78 3.11
N LEU A 144 -16.52 10.05 2.99
CA LEU A 144 -16.06 11.21 2.26
C LEU A 144 -16.29 11.02 0.76
N PRO A 145 -16.69 12.08 0.04
CA PRO A 145 -16.91 12.01 -1.40
C PRO A 145 -15.57 11.87 -2.14
N ALA A 146 -15.53 10.94 -3.08
CA ALA A 146 -14.47 10.84 -4.08
C ALA A 146 -14.79 11.81 -5.23
N ASP A 147 -14.67 13.12 -5.01
CA ASP A 147 -15.15 14.16 -5.95
C ASP A 147 -14.04 15.02 -6.55
N LEU A 148 -12.78 14.67 -6.26
CA LEU A 148 -11.60 15.32 -6.78
C LEU A 148 -10.46 14.32 -6.94
N VAL A 149 -9.92 14.28 -8.16
CA VAL A 149 -8.63 13.66 -8.44
C VAL A 149 -7.78 14.66 -9.21
N ILE A 150 -6.54 14.84 -8.80
CA ILE A 150 -5.53 15.63 -9.50
C ILE A 150 -4.41 14.68 -9.90
N MET A 151 -4.04 14.66 -11.16
CA MET A 151 -2.98 13.82 -11.68
C MET A 151 -1.91 14.68 -12.35
N SER A 152 -0.65 14.32 -12.17
CA SER A 152 0.46 14.85 -12.94
C SER A 152 1.27 13.70 -13.52
N ASP A 153 1.78 13.88 -14.74
CA ASP A 153 2.71 12.93 -15.37
C ASP A 153 4.12 13.49 -15.53
N VAL A 154 5.04 12.62 -15.90
CA VAL A 154 6.46 12.95 -16.16
C VAL A 154 6.64 13.89 -17.36
N ALA A 155 5.67 13.96 -18.27
CA ALA A 155 5.73 14.79 -19.48
C ALA A 155 5.39 16.26 -19.21
N GLY A 156 4.70 16.56 -18.10
CA GLY A 156 4.31 17.93 -17.75
C GLY A 156 2.81 18.17 -17.64
N ASN A 157 1.99 17.18 -17.96
CA ASN A 157 0.54 17.37 -17.98
C ASN A 157 -0.02 17.34 -16.57
N VAL A 158 -1.05 18.17 -16.34
CA VAL A 158 -1.86 18.17 -15.12
C VAL A 158 -3.31 17.97 -15.52
N VAL A 159 -3.98 17.00 -14.91
CA VAL A 159 -5.39 16.68 -15.17
C VAL A 159 -6.16 16.70 -13.86
N THR A 160 -7.23 17.50 -13.82
CA THR A 160 -8.15 17.57 -12.69
C THR A 160 -9.49 16.94 -13.09
N ILE A 161 -9.93 15.96 -12.32
CA ILE A 161 -11.14 15.18 -12.55
C ILE A 161 -12.13 15.45 -11.42
N ARG A 162 -13.40 15.62 -11.76
CA ARG A 162 -14.53 15.73 -10.83
C ARG A 162 -15.45 14.51 -11.02
N PRO A 163 -15.09 13.33 -10.49
CA PRO A 163 -15.91 12.15 -10.64
C PRO A 163 -17.20 12.25 -9.81
N VAL A 164 -18.22 11.50 -10.22
CA VAL A 164 -19.52 11.48 -9.51
C VAL A 164 -19.52 10.57 -8.27
N ASP A 165 -18.61 9.59 -8.23
CA ASP A 165 -18.37 8.66 -7.13
C ASP A 165 -16.99 8.00 -7.24
N GLY A 166 -16.65 7.11 -6.29
CA GLY A 166 -15.37 6.41 -6.25
C GLY A 166 -15.12 5.48 -7.43
N LEU A 167 -16.16 4.83 -7.97
CA LEU A 167 -16.02 3.92 -9.11
C LEU A 167 -15.71 4.70 -10.40
N TRP A 168 -16.32 5.87 -10.57
CA TRP A 168 -15.97 6.80 -11.65
C TRP A 168 -14.60 7.42 -11.45
N SER A 169 -14.17 7.64 -10.20
CA SER A 169 -12.81 8.09 -9.88
C SER A 169 -11.77 7.11 -10.45
N GLU A 170 -11.88 5.84 -10.09
CA GLU A 170 -11.03 4.74 -10.59
C GLU A 170 -11.04 4.67 -12.13
N ARG A 171 -12.24 4.64 -12.73
CA ARG A 171 -12.40 4.51 -14.18
C ARG A 171 -11.74 5.65 -14.95
N LEU A 172 -11.91 6.88 -14.50
CA LEU A 172 -11.38 8.07 -15.19
C LEU A 172 -9.88 8.22 -14.93
N ALA A 173 -9.43 8.06 -13.68
CA ALA A 173 -8.02 8.12 -13.33
C ALA A 173 -7.20 7.07 -14.10
N ARG A 174 -7.71 5.84 -14.21
CA ARG A 174 -7.04 4.78 -14.98
C ARG A 174 -6.95 5.10 -16.47
N ALA A 175 -7.99 5.69 -17.07
CA ALA A 175 -7.96 6.11 -18.46
C ALA A 175 -6.90 7.20 -18.72
N VAL A 176 -6.78 8.18 -17.82
CA VAL A 176 -5.75 9.22 -17.88
C VAL A 176 -4.35 8.62 -17.68
N CYS A 177 -4.19 7.73 -16.70
CA CYS A 177 -2.93 7.04 -16.44
C CYS A 177 -2.43 6.27 -17.69
N VAL A 178 -3.31 5.54 -18.37
CA VAL A 178 -2.96 4.84 -19.63
C VAL A 178 -2.48 5.84 -20.70
N ALA A 179 -3.18 6.96 -20.87
CA ALA A 179 -2.77 8.00 -21.81
C ALA A 179 -1.43 8.67 -21.45
N ALA A 180 -1.12 8.76 -20.15
CA ALA A 180 0.14 9.28 -19.61
C ALA A 180 1.34 8.32 -19.74
N GLY A 181 1.16 7.15 -20.38
CA GLY A 181 2.22 6.14 -20.49
C GLY A 181 2.18 5.08 -19.39
N SER A 182 1.03 4.89 -18.74
CA SER A 182 0.79 3.92 -17.66
C SER A 182 1.55 4.20 -16.36
N SER A 183 1.87 5.47 -16.11
CA SER A 183 2.41 5.98 -14.85
C SER A 183 2.01 7.43 -14.66
N ALA A 184 1.55 7.80 -13.48
CA ALA A 184 1.29 9.18 -13.08
C ALA A 184 1.32 9.30 -11.55
N LEU A 185 1.68 10.47 -11.04
CA LEU A 185 1.42 10.85 -9.66
C LEU A 185 -0.02 11.33 -9.52
N MET A 186 -0.69 10.93 -8.45
CA MET A 186 -2.07 11.27 -8.18
C MET A 186 -2.24 11.81 -6.76
N ALA A 187 -3.09 12.82 -6.63
CA ALA A 187 -3.71 13.23 -5.37
C ALA A 187 -5.22 13.04 -5.46
N ASP A 188 -5.75 12.23 -4.56
CA ASP A 188 -7.17 12.06 -4.32
C ASP A 188 -7.50 12.43 -2.87
N TYR A 189 -8.76 12.75 -2.60
CA TYR A 189 -9.22 13.13 -1.25
C TYR A 189 -8.42 14.25 -0.58
N VAL A 190 -8.06 15.32 -1.30
CA VAL A 190 -7.49 16.51 -0.65
C VAL A 190 -8.47 17.04 0.40
N LEU A 191 -8.05 17.04 1.67
CA LEU A 191 -8.95 17.21 2.81
C LEU A 191 -8.32 18.01 3.95
N THR A 192 -9.16 18.54 4.84
CA THR A 192 -8.69 19.19 6.06
C THR A 192 -8.34 18.17 7.13
N ALA A 193 -7.44 18.52 8.05
CA ALA A 193 -7.12 17.66 9.20
C ALA A 193 -8.36 17.31 10.05
N GLU A 194 -9.32 18.22 10.17
CA GLU A 194 -10.62 17.95 10.79
C GLU A 194 -11.40 16.85 10.09
N ARG A 195 -11.43 16.83 8.74
CA ARG A 195 -12.12 15.80 7.96
C ARG A 195 -11.36 14.48 7.91
N ALA A 196 -10.03 14.51 8.04
CA ALA A 196 -9.21 13.31 8.11
C ALA A 196 -9.45 12.52 9.40
N ARG A 197 -9.88 13.18 10.50
CA ARG A 197 -10.09 12.52 11.79
C ARG A 197 -11.17 11.44 11.68
N GLY A 198 -10.78 10.19 11.94
CA GLY A 198 -11.66 9.03 11.80
C GLY A 198 -11.94 8.59 10.35
N ALA A 199 -11.26 9.20 9.38
CA ALA A 199 -11.37 8.86 7.96
C ALA A 199 -10.05 8.35 7.35
N VAL A 200 -8.95 8.37 8.11
CA VAL A 200 -7.63 7.86 7.72
C VAL A 200 -7.17 6.80 8.73
N VAL A 201 -6.21 5.95 8.34
CA VAL A 201 -5.56 5.02 9.27
C VAL A 201 -4.34 5.72 9.85
N GLU A 202 -4.39 6.11 11.13
CA GLU A 202 -3.31 6.84 11.80
C GLU A 202 -2.14 5.91 12.21
N GLY A 203 -0.92 6.43 12.22
CA GLY A 203 0.27 5.75 12.75
C GLY A 203 0.97 4.78 11.79
N THR A 204 0.58 4.76 10.51
CA THR A 204 1.02 3.72 9.58
C THR A 204 2.47 3.88 9.11
N VAL A 205 2.99 5.11 9.07
CA VAL A 205 4.42 5.37 8.76
C VAL A 205 5.28 4.92 9.94
N THR A 206 4.88 5.27 11.17
CA THR A 206 5.54 4.78 12.39
C THR A 206 5.50 3.26 12.45
N ARG A 207 4.36 2.65 12.15
CA ARG A 207 4.19 1.19 12.12
C ARG A 207 5.11 0.52 11.10
N ALA A 208 5.24 1.08 9.90
CA ALA A 208 6.16 0.57 8.89
C ALA A 208 7.62 0.64 9.37
N LEU A 209 8.03 1.73 10.04
CA LEU A 209 9.37 1.84 10.63
C LEU A 209 9.60 0.78 11.71
N GLU A 210 8.63 0.53 12.58
CA GLU A 210 8.71 -0.50 13.63
C GLU A 210 8.89 -1.89 13.03
N ILE A 211 8.04 -2.27 12.06
CA ILE A 211 8.15 -3.54 11.32
C ILE A 211 9.53 -3.70 10.70
N GLY A 212 10.00 -2.69 9.97
CA GLY A 212 11.28 -2.77 9.28
C GLY A 212 12.49 -2.80 10.21
N ARG A 213 12.41 -2.19 11.40
CA ARG A 213 13.45 -2.25 12.43
C ARG A 213 13.43 -3.58 13.17
N ALA A 214 12.26 -4.17 13.42
CA ALA A 214 12.14 -5.46 14.09
C ALA A 214 12.83 -6.60 13.32
N THR A 215 12.90 -6.50 11.99
CA THR A 215 13.59 -7.47 11.13
C THR A 215 15.07 -7.13 10.87
N GLU A 216 15.52 -5.95 11.26
CA GLU A 216 16.89 -5.48 10.99
C GLU A 216 17.87 -6.19 11.91
N ASP A 217 18.86 -6.87 11.32
CA ASP A 217 19.91 -7.62 12.03
C ASP A 217 19.39 -8.65 13.06
N ALA A 218 18.10 -9.03 12.94
CA ALA A 218 17.49 -10.05 13.79
C ALA A 218 18.15 -11.41 13.53
N THR A 219 18.46 -12.14 14.59
CA THR A 219 18.97 -13.52 14.46
C THR A 219 17.92 -14.46 13.88
N ASP A 220 16.64 -14.22 14.20
CA ASP A 220 15.48 -14.87 13.61
C ASP A 220 14.50 -13.80 13.10
N PRO A 221 14.69 -13.33 11.85
CA PRO A 221 13.86 -12.29 11.26
C PRO A 221 12.39 -12.70 11.13
N LEU A 222 12.10 -13.97 10.86
CA LEU A 222 10.73 -14.44 10.68
C LEU A 222 9.95 -14.42 11.99
N THR A 223 10.52 -14.95 13.07
CA THR A 223 9.87 -14.93 14.38
C THR A 223 9.67 -13.49 14.86
N SER A 224 10.68 -12.63 14.65
CA SER A 224 10.59 -11.20 15.01
C SER A 224 9.49 -10.49 14.22
N LEU A 225 9.41 -10.74 12.91
CA LEU A 225 8.36 -10.19 12.06
C LEU A 225 6.97 -10.67 12.47
N ALA A 226 6.80 -11.98 12.68
CA ALA A 226 5.51 -12.55 13.06
C ALA A 226 5.03 -12.01 14.42
N ALA A 227 5.93 -11.87 15.39
CA ALA A 227 5.63 -11.28 16.69
C ALA A 227 5.27 -9.80 16.57
N GLU A 228 6.04 -9.02 15.79
CA GLU A 228 5.79 -7.60 15.57
C GLU A 228 4.40 -7.39 14.95
N LEU A 229 4.04 -8.19 13.93
CA LEU A 229 2.75 -8.11 13.24
C LEU A 229 1.57 -8.68 14.03
N GLY A 230 1.82 -9.51 15.06
CA GLY A 230 0.79 -10.37 15.63
C GLY A 230 0.24 -11.38 14.60
N ALA A 231 1.11 -11.84 13.69
CA ALA A 231 0.72 -12.63 12.54
C ALA A 231 0.66 -14.13 12.84
N VAL A 232 -0.25 -14.79 12.13
CA VAL A 232 -0.36 -16.23 12.05
C VAL A 232 0.46 -16.71 10.86
N ARG A 233 1.31 -17.71 11.09
CA ARG A 233 2.03 -18.40 10.02
C ARG A 233 1.14 -19.46 9.39
N LEU A 234 0.75 -19.25 8.13
CA LEU A 234 -0.11 -20.18 7.41
C LEU A 234 0.66 -21.42 6.93
N ILE A 235 1.83 -21.20 6.32
CA ILE A 235 2.72 -22.26 5.81
C ILE A 235 4.16 -21.77 5.65
N THR A 236 5.14 -22.66 5.85
CA THR A 236 6.52 -22.51 5.37
C THR A 236 6.80 -23.55 4.28
N GLY A 237 7.22 -23.10 3.10
CA GLY A 237 7.29 -23.97 1.94
C GLY A 237 8.12 -23.45 0.79
N LYS A 238 7.88 -24.04 -0.37
CA LYS A 238 8.52 -23.68 -1.64
C LYS A 238 7.44 -23.38 -2.67
N LEU A 239 7.62 -22.31 -3.43
CA LEU A 239 6.77 -22.03 -4.59
C LEU A 239 6.97 -23.08 -5.68
N THR A 240 5.91 -23.82 -6.00
CA THR A 240 5.91 -24.90 -7.01
C THR A 240 5.09 -24.57 -8.24
N ASP A 241 4.21 -23.57 -8.18
CA ASP A 241 3.56 -23.03 -9.36
C ASP A 241 3.23 -21.55 -9.16
N VAL A 242 3.29 -20.79 -10.25
CA VAL A 242 2.94 -19.37 -10.27
C VAL A 242 2.29 -19.05 -11.62
N GLU A 243 0.98 -18.88 -11.62
CA GLU A 243 0.22 -18.47 -12.78
C GLU A 243 -0.10 -16.97 -12.68
N ARG A 244 0.15 -16.21 -13.76
CA ARG A 244 -0.20 -14.79 -13.83
C ARG A 244 -0.77 -14.44 -15.19
N ARG A 245 -1.82 -13.65 -15.21
CA ARG A 245 -2.44 -13.09 -16.41
C ARG A 245 -2.83 -11.63 -16.15
N THR A 246 -2.43 -10.73 -17.04
CA THR A 246 -2.87 -9.33 -16.95
C THR A 246 -4.23 -9.20 -17.62
N THR A 247 -5.26 -8.84 -16.85
CA THR A 247 -6.63 -8.65 -17.33
C THR A 247 -7.23 -7.40 -16.71
N GLY A 248 -7.86 -6.54 -17.53
CA GLY A 248 -8.49 -5.30 -17.04
C GLY A 248 -7.52 -4.27 -16.42
N GLY A 249 -6.21 -4.38 -16.67
CA GLY A 249 -5.19 -3.51 -16.05
C GLY A 249 -4.63 -4.02 -14.73
N PHE A 250 -5.04 -5.21 -14.28
CA PHE A 250 -4.58 -5.86 -13.05
C PHE A 250 -3.89 -7.18 -13.34
N VAL A 251 -2.90 -7.55 -12.53
CA VAL A 251 -2.28 -8.87 -12.55
C VAL A 251 -3.13 -9.81 -11.71
N ARG A 252 -3.82 -10.77 -12.35
CA ARG A 252 -4.58 -11.82 -11.68
C ARG A 252 -3.89 -13.16 -11.79
N GLY A 253 -4.01 -14.01 -10.79
CA GLY A 253 -3.32 -15.28 -10.83
C GLY A 253 -3.37 -16.09 -9.54
N THR A 254 -2.58 -17.15 -9.52
CA THR A 254 -2.42 -18.02 -8.37
C THR A 254 -0.96 -18.31 -8.09
N ALA A 255 -0.64 -18.56 -6.83
CA ALA A 255 0.66 -19.08 -6.43
C ALA A 255 0.48 -20.29 -5.52
N THR A 256 1.14 -21.40 -5.86
CA THR A 256 1.05 -22.66 -5.12
C THR A 256 2.33 -22.87 -4.31
N ILE A 257 2.16 -23.11 -3.02
CA ILE A 257 3.24 -23.34 -2.06
C ILE A 257 3.12 -24.77 -1.53
N GLU A 258 4.14 -25.59 -1.75
CA GLU A 258 4.27 -26.89 -1.10
C GLU A 258 5.05 -26.76 0.20
N GLY A 259 4.47 -27.25 1.29
CA GLY A 259 5.05 -27.17 2.62
C GLY A 259 6.33 -27.97 2.76
N THR A 260 7.22 -27.45 3.61
CA THR A 260 8.53 -28.04 3.91
C THR A 260 8.75 -28.13 5.42
N GLY A 261 9.71 -28.94 5.87
CA GLY A 261 9.95 -29.12 7.31
C GLY A 261 8.71 -29.68 8.01
N ASP A 262 8.23 -28.95 9.02
CA ASP A 262 7.03 -29.31 9.80
C ASP A 262 5.74 -29.23 8.99
N ASP A 263 5.73 -28.46 7.89
CA ASP A 263 4.57 -28.31 7.01
C ASP A 263 4.58 -29.32 5.84
N ARG A 264 5.47 -30.31 5.85
CA ARG A 264 5.59 -31.27 4.75
C ARG A 264 4.27 -32.01 4.49
N GLY A 265 3.85 -32.03 3.23
CA GLY A 265 2.60 -32.68 2.81
C GLY A 265 1.40 -31.75 2.78
N ARG A 266 1.56 -30.50 3.23
CA ARG A 266 0.57 -29.43 3.10
C ARG A 266 0.76 -28.66 1.80
N THR A 267 -0.33 -28.15 1.25
CA THR A 267 -0.32 -27.29 0.06
C THR A 267 -1.23 -26.10 0.26
N LEU A 268 -0.67 -24.90 0.16
CA LEU A 268 -1.42 -23.64 0.21
C LEU A 268 -1.45 -23.01 -1.18
N VAL A 269 -2.63 -22.58 -1.62
CA VAL A 269 -2.83 -21.82 -2.85
C VAL A 269 -3.23 -20.40 -2.48
N LEU A 270 -2.50 -19.42 -3.02
CA LEU A 270 -2.84 -18.00 -2.95
C LEU A 270 -3.56 -17.57 -4.22
N GLU A 271 -4.66 -16.82 -4.07
CA GLU A 271 -5.35 -16.14 -5.16
C GLU A 271 -5.00 -14.65 -5.15
N LEU A 272 -4.63 -14.12 -6.32
CA LEU A 272 -3.95 -12.83 -6.45
C LEU A 272 -4.72 -11.88 -7.38
N GLN A 273 -4.79 -10.59 -7.02
CA GLN A 273 -5.08 -9.47 -7.92
C GLN A 273 -4.22 -8.27 -7.52
N ASN A 274 -3.03 -8.12 -8.09
CA ASN A 274 -1.93 -7.25 -7.63
C ASN A 274 -1.45 -7.53 -6.19
N GLU A 275 -2.35 -7.79 -5.26
CA GLU A 275 -2.12 -8.19 -3.88
C GLU A 275 -2.53 -9.67 -3.66
N ASN A 276 -2.07 -10.28 -2.57
CA ASN A 276 -2.55 -11.58 -2.10
C ASN A 276 -3.93 -11.39 -1.44
N LEU A 277 -4.97 -12.02 -1.99
CA LEU A 277 -6.35 -11.79 -1.58
C LEU A 277 -6.94 -12.92 -0.75
N VAL A 278 -6.69 -14.17 -1.13
CA VAL A 278 -7.24 -15.35 -0.44
C VAL A 278 -6.17 -16.42 -0.35
N ALA A 279 -6.09 -17.09 0.79
CA ALA A 279 -5.25 -18.25 1.01
C ALA A 279 -6.12 -19.47 1.27
N VAL A 280 -5.97 -20.52 0.45
CA VAL A 280 -6.78 -21.74 0.49
C VAL A 280 -5.90 -22.97 0.68
N GLU A 281 -6.26 -23.85 1.61
CA GLU A 281 -5.64 -25.14 1.87
C GLU A 281 -6.74 -26.20 1.99
N ASP A 282 -6.65 -27.31 1.25
CA ASP A 282 -7.66 -28.40 1.28
C ASP A 282 -9.12 -27.93 1.10
N ASN A 283 -9.35 -26.97 0.19
CA ASN A 283 -10.64 -26.29 -0.05
C ASN A 283 -11.19 -25.50 1.15
N GLN A 284 -10.36 -25.22 2.16
CA GLN A 284 -10.69 -24.36 3.29
C GLN A 284 -9.94 -23.04 3.18
N VAL A 285 -10.64 -21.93 3.42
CA VAL A 285 -10.01 -20.62 3.48
C VAL A 285 -9.25 -20.48 4.79
N ARG A 286 -7.96 -20.17 4.72
CA ARG A 286 -7.08 -19.97 5.87
C ARG A 286 -6.87 -18.48 6.18
N ALA A 287 -7.00 -17.61 5.18
CA ALA A 287 -7.02 -16.15 5.33
C ALA A 287 -7.70 -15.51 4.11
N MET A 288 -8.28 -14.33 4.29
CA MET A 288 -8.91 -13.57 3.22
C MET A 288 -8.86 -12.06 3.46
N VAL A 289 -8.86 -11.30 2.37
CA VAL A 289 -9.04 -9.84 2.35
C VAL A 289 -10.33 -9.44 3.10
N PRO A 290 -10.38 -8.33 3.86
CA PRO A 290 -9.38 -7.26 3.98
C PRO A 290 -8.17 -7.56 4.88
N ASP A 291 -8.15 -8.67 5.63
CA ASP A 291 -6.97 -9.03 6.42
C ASP A 291 -5.73 -9.19 5.52
N LEU A 292 -4.58 -8.87 6.10
CA LEU A 292 -3.34 -8.79 5.35
C LEU A 292 -2.77 -10.19 5.15
N ILE A 293 -2.33 -10.49 3.92
CA ILE A 293 -1.66 -11.74 3.56
C ILE A 293 -0.36 -11.37 2.86
N THR A 294 0.78 -11.77 3.44
CA THR A 294 2.10 -11.44 2.89
C THR A 294 2.95 -12.68 2.74
N VAL A 295 3.62 -12.76 1.60
CA VAL A 295 4.63 -13.77 1.30
C VAL A 295 6.00 -13.16 1.59
N VAL A 296 6.79 -13.83 2.42
CA VAL A 296 8.16 -13.42 2.73
C VAL A 296 9.14 -14.54 2.40
N ASP A 297 10.37 -14.18 2.08
CA ASP A 297 11.48 -15.12 1.99
C ASP A 297 11.72 -15.78 3.36
N THR A 298 11.86 -17.11 3.38
CA THR A 298 11.94 -17.87 4.65
C THR A 298 13.21 -17.58 5.45
N GLU A 299 14.31 -17.18 4.82
CA GLU A 299 15.58 -16.98 5.52
C GLU A 299 15.75 -15.53 5.98
N THR A 300 15.29 -14.58 5.17
CA THR A 300 15.53 -13.14 5.37
C THR A 300 14.31 -12.38 5.91
N ALA A 301 13.12 -12.98 5.88
CA ALA A 301 11.83 -12.32 6.12
C ALA A 301 11.55 -11.13 5.18
N ALA A 302 12.29 -10.99 4.08
CA ALA A 302 12.03 -9.97 3.08
C ALA A 302 10.72 -10.25 2.35
N ALA A 303 9.81 -9.28 2.31
CA ALA A 303 8.55 -9.39 1.58
C ALA A 303 8.81 -9.56 0.07
N ILE A 304 8.02 -10.45 -0.55
CA ILE A 304 8.06 -10.73 -1.98
C ILE A 304 6.76 -10.25 -2.59
N GLN A 305 6.83 -9.24 -3.45
CA GLN A 305 5.70 -8.71 -4.19
C GLN A 305 5.15 -9.76 -5.16
N THR A 306 3.87 -9.62 -5.56
CA THR A 306 3.21 -10.58 -6.45
C THR A 306 3.90 -10.64 -7.80
N GLU A 307 4.52 -9.58 -8.31
CA GLU A 307 5.36 -9.60 -9.52
C GLU A 307 6.73 -10.26 -9.31
N GLY A 308 7.15 -10.44 -8.06
CA GLY A 308 8.43 -11.02 -7.64
C GLY A 308 8.40 -12.53 -7.36
N LEU A 309 7.23 -13.14 -7.20
CA LEU A 309 7.13 -14.59 -6.92
C LEU A 309 7.71 -15.43 -8.08
N ARG A 310 8.55 -16.40 -7.80
CA ARG A 310 9.19 -17.28 -8.80
C ARG A 310 9.17 -18.71 -8.29
N TYR A 311 8.97 -19.64 -9.22
CA TYR A 311 9.17 -21.06 -8.95
C TYR A 311 10.53 -21.28 -8.29
N GLY A 312 10.56 -22.08 -7.22
CA GLY A 312 11.81 -22.42 -6.55
C GLY A 312 12.08 -21.65 -5.26
N GLN A 313 11.49 -20.47 -5.09
CA GLN A 313 11.69 -19.64 -3.90
C GLN A 313 11.17 -20.34 -2.64
N ARG A 314 11.93 -20.23 -1.54
CA ARG A 314 11.54 -20.71 -0.22
C ARG A 314 10.83 -19.58 0.51
N VAL A 315 9.57 -19.78 0.82
CA VAL A 315 8.69 -18.73 1.30
C VAL A 315 7.93 -19.15 2.55
N THR A 316 7.64 -18.16 3.38
CA THR A 316 6.68 -18.29 4.48
C THR A 316 5.51 -17.34 4.19
N VAL A 317 4.28 -17.83 4.38
CA VAL A 317 3.07 -17.02 4.25
C VAL A 317 2.57 -16.63 5.63
N LEU A 318 2.42 -15.33 5.85
CA LEU A 318 1.93 -14.74 7.09
C LEU A 318 0.58 -14.05 6.82
N ALA A 319 -0.33 -14.12 7.79
CA ALA A 319 -1.58 -13.39 7.75
C ALA A 319 -1.92 -12.75 9.10
N TRP A 320 -2.52 -11.55 9.10
CA TRP A 320 -2.83 -10.81 10.32
C TRP A 320 -4.00 -9.82 10.12
N PRO A 321 -4.64 -9.35 11.21
CA PRO A 321 -5.80 -8.47 11.15
C PRO A 321 -5.59 -7.17 10.37
N CYS A 322 -6.60 -6.77 9.62
CA CYS A 322 -6.72 -5.42 9.05
C CYS A 322 -7.16 -4.38 10.09
N ASP A 323 -7.09 -3.10 9.71
CA ASP A 323 -7.67 -2.01 10.50
C ASP A 323 -9.20 -2.23 10.68
N PRO A 324 -9.76 -1.99 11.89
CA PRO A 324 -11.18 -2.20 12.17
C PRO A 324 -12.14 -1.48 11.22
N LEU A 325 -11.74 -0.38 10.60
CA LEU A 325 -12.57 0.35 9.62
C LEU A 325 -12.96 -0.55 8.44
N TRP A 326 -12.05 -1.45 8.01
CA TRP A 326 -12.29 -2.38 6.90
C TRP A 326 -13.29 -3.49 7.24
N ARG A 327 -13.51 -3.76 8.53
CA ARG A 327 -14.46 -4.77 9.03
C ARG A 327 -15.88 -4.22 9.16
N THR A 328 -16.07 -2.91 8.98
CA THR A 328 -17.41 -2.33 8.89
C THR A 328 -18.13 -2.86 7.66
N ARG A 329 -19.47 -2.82 7.65
CA ARG A 329 -20.25 -3.20 6.46
C ARG A 329 -19.77 -2.50 5.19
N LYS A 330 -19.53 -1.18 5.27
CA LYS A 330 -19.07 -0.41 4.11
C LYS A 330 -17.62 -0.76 3.72
N GLY A 331 -16.76 -1.07 4.69
CA GLY A 331 -15.43 -1.60 4.43
C GLY A 331 -15.47 -2.92 3.66
N LEU A 332 -16.30 -3.87 4.11
CA LEU A 332 -16.49 -5.17 3.45
C LEU A 332 -17.17 -5.06 2.08
N ASP A 333 -18.14 -4.16 1.93
CA ASP A 333 -18.76 -3.87 0.62
C ASP A 333 -17.73 -3.26 -0.37
N THR A 334 -16.71 -2.55 0.13
CA THR A 334 -15.69 -1.87 -0.68
C THR A 334 -14.50 -2.77 -1.01
N ALA A 335 -14.00 -3.53 -0.03
CA ALA A 335 -12.74 -4.27 -0.12
C ALA A 335 -12.79 -5.65 0.58
N GLY A 336 -13.98 -6.19 0.83
CA GLY A 336 -14.14 -7.57 1.29
C GLY A 336 -14.04 -8.60 0.16
N PRO A 337 -14.09 -9.90 0.46
CA PRO A 337 -13.91 -10.96 -0.54
C PRO A 337 -14.88 -10.85 -1.73
N ARG A 338 -16.14 -10.50 -1.45
CA ARG A 338 -17.18 -10.31 -2.47
C ARG A 338 -16.89 -9.14 -3.41
N ALA A 339 -16.22 -8.08 -2.94
CA ALA A 339 -15.81 -6.97 -3.79
C ALA A 339 -14.80 -7.40 -4.86
N PHE A 340 -13.99 -8.43 -4.55
CA PHE A 340 -13.05 -9.05 -5.49
C PHE A 340 -13.68 -10.19 -6.32
N GLY A 341 -14.97 -10.48 -6.13
CA GLY A 341 -15.69 -11.50 -6.88
C GLY A 341 -15.66 -12.91 -6.25
N TYR A 342 -15.16 -13.06 -5.02
CA TYR A 342 -15.23 -14.32 -4.29
C TYR A 342 -16.58 -14.49 -3.60
N ASP A 343 -17.24 -15.63 -3.78
CA ASP A 343 -18.48 -15.97 -3.05
C ASP A 343 -18.15 -16.46 -1.64
N LEU A 344 -17.54 -15.59 -0.84
CA LEU A 344 -17.07 -15.85 0.52
C LEU A 344 -17.61 -14.76 1.45
N ASP A 345 -18.08 -15.18 2.63
CA ASP A 345 -18.34 -14.26 3.74
C ASP A 345 -17.05 -14.03 4.51
N TYR A 346 -16.81 -12.77 4.90
CA TYR A 346 -15.60 -12.41 5.64
C TYR A 346 -15.60 -13.08 7.02
N VAL A 347 -14.51 -13.81 7.29
CA VAL A 347 -14.17 -14.34 8.62
C VAL A 347 -12.79 -13.81 8.99
N PRO A 348 -12.62 -13.15 10.15
CA PRO A 348 -11.33 -12.64 10.57
C PRO A 348 -10.27 -13.74 10.68
N VAL A 349 -9.03 -13.42 10.32
CA VAL A 349 -7.91 -14.37 10.37
C VAL A 349 -7.67 -14.93 11.78
N GLU A 350 -7.93 -14.14 12.82
CA GLU A 350 -7.84 -14.61 14.21
C GLU A 350 -8.84 -15.74 14.52
N GLU A 351 -9.99 -15.79 13.85
CA GLU A 351 -10.97 -16.87 14.02
C GLU A 351 -10.58 -18.09 13.17
N LEU A 352 -10.09 -17.87 11.94
CA LEU A 352 -9.62 -18.93 11.03
C LEU A 352 -8.38 -19.66 11.56
N ALA A 353 -7.51 -18.96 12.30
CA ALA A 353 -6.29 -19.53 12.85
C ALA A 353 -6.54 -20.49 14.03
N HIS A 354 -7.71 -20.40 14.68
CA HIS A 354 -8.11 -21.25 15.79
C HIS A 354 -9.02 -22.43 15.36
N GLY A 355 -9.35 -22.52 14.07
CA GLY A 355 -10.13 -23.60 13.44
C GLY A 355 -9.30 -24.54 12.59
#